data_AF-A0A0S2TDB9-F1
#
_entry.id   AF-A0A0S2TDB9-F1
#
_cell.length_a   1.000
_cell.length_b   1.000
_cell.length_c   1.000
_cell.angle_alpha   90.00
_cell.angle_beta   90.00
_cell.angle_gamma   90.00
#
_symmetry.space_group_name_H-M   'P 1'
#
loop_
_entity.id
_entity.type
_entity.pdbx_description
1 polymer ?
#
loop_
_entity_poly.entity_id
_entity_poly.type
_entity_poly.pdbx_seq_one_letter_code
_entity_poly.pdbx_strand_id
1 'polypeptide(L)'
;MLRRFIPSLIGVVLLSACGVDKEHPKYDQRRYDELQRANCHDMASVLSSRLLMETPEEFDTALKRCQDTKSLSFEEYQALADYGRETGEWDIYAVYPEKRSSTAPTHANPAPEPQPR
;
A
#
# COMPACT_ATOMS: atom_id res chain seq x y z
N MET A 1 9.36 58.86 -20.60
CA MET A 1 7.93 58.78 -20.27
C MET A 1 7.38 57.42 -20.67
N LEU A 2 6.87 56.70 -19.66
CA LEU A 2 6.06 55.49 -19.64
C LEU A 2 5.63 54.85 -20.99
N ARG A 3 6.03 53.59 -21.21
CA ARG A 3 5.23 52.62 -21.96
C ARG A 3 5.30 51.22 -21.35
N ARG A 4 4.23 50.93 -20.60
CA ARG A 4 3.58 49.64 -20.36
C ARG A 4 4.39 48.51 -19.71
N PHE A 5 4.28 48.47 -18.38
CA PHE A 5 4.18 47.23 -17.63
C PHE A 5 3.19 46.27 -18.30
N ILE A 6 3.64 45.08 -18.67
CA ILE A 6 2.76 43.92 -18.86
C ILE A 6 2.87 43.12 -17.56
N PRO A 7 1.89 43.20 -16.65
CA PRO A 7 1.72 42.15 -15.68
C PRO A 7 1.17 40.95 -16.46
N SER A 8 2.00 39.97 -16.78
CA SER A 8 1.48 38.65 -17.14
C SER A 8 0.82 38.06 -15.89
N LEU A 9 -0.44 38.48 -15.69
CA LEU A 9 -1.49 37.75 -15.01
C LEU A 9 -1.26 36.26 -15.25
N ILE A 10 -1.04 35.49 -14.20
CA ILE A 10 -2.14 34.75 -13.55
C ILE A 10 -2.99 34.11 -14.65
N GLY A 11 -2.54 32.96 -15.13
CA GLY A 11 -3.20 32.32 -16.27
C GLY A 11 -2.63 30.96 -16.65
N VAL A 12 -1.93 30.27 -15.74
CA VAL A 12 -1.70 28.84 -15.90
C VAL A 12 -2.71 28.11 -15.00
N VAL A 13 -3.89 27.94 -15.60
CA VAL A 13 -4.62 26.68 -15.50
C VAL A 13 -5.16 26.35 -14.11
N LEU A 14 -6.19 27.11 -13.73
CA LEU A 14 -7.35 26.59 -12.97
C LEU A 14 -8.13 25.57 -13.84
N LEU A 15 -7.50 24.46 -14.25
CA LEU A 15 -8.19 23.33 -14.87
C LEU A 15 -7.91 22.06 -14.06
N SER A 16 -8.65 21.88 -12.96
CA SER A 16 -9.04 20.56 -12.40
C SER A 16 -9.65 20.66 -10.98
N ALA A 17 -10.45 21.69 -10.70
CA ALA A 17 -11.33 21.69 -9.54
C ALA A 17 -12.52 20.72 -9.77
N CYS A 18 -12.24 19.42 -9.65
CA CYS A 18 -13.14 18.28 -9.39
C CYS A 18 -12.36 16.93 -9.43
N GLY A 19 -11.03 16.94 -9.54
CA GLY A 19 -10.22 15.74 -9.32
C GLY A 19 -10.02 15.56 -7.83
N VAL A 20 -10.77 14.65 -7.19
CA VAL A 20 -10.33 14.13 -5.89
C VAL A 20 -9.03 13.38 -6.15
N ASP A 21 -7.90 14.04 -5.89
CA ASP A 21 -6.62 13.38 -5.80
C ASP A 21 -6.71 12.37 -4.66
N LYS A 22 -6.91 11.10 -5.03
CA LYS A 22 -7.12 10.00 -4.10
C LYS A 22 -5.86 9.69 -3.30
N GLU A 23 -4.71 10.20 -3.73
CA GLU A 23 -3.42 9.96 -3.09
C GLU A 23 -3.08 11.04 -2.07
N HIS A 24 -3.78 12.17 -2.08
CA HIS A 24 -3.55 13.30 -1.18
C HIS A 24 -3.58 12.91 0.32
N PRO A 25 -2.63 13.38 1.16
CA PRO A 25 -2.51 13.01 2.58
C PRO A 25 -3.77 13.19 3.43
N LYS A 26 -4.61 14.18 3.08
CA LYS A 26 -5.92 14.43 3.72
C LYS A 26 -6.87 13.21 3.74
N TYR A 27 -6.62 12.20 2.90
CA TYR A 27 -7.41 10.97 2.86
C TYR A 27 -6.75 9.78 3.58
N ASP A 28 -5.57 9.96 4.17
CA ASP A 28 -4.82 8.89 4.83
C ASP A 28 -5.62 8.30 5.98
N GLN A 29 -6.25 9.13 6.83
CA GLN A 29 -7.09 8.65 7.93
C GLN A 29 -8.20 7.72 7.43
N ARG A 30 -8.93 8.14 6.39
CA ARG A 30 -10.01 7.32 5.82
C ARG A 30 -9.47 6.02 5.23
N ARG A 31 -8.34 6.06 4.51
CA ARG A 31 -7.73 4.84 3.95
C ARG A 31 -7.25 3.90 5.04
N TYR A 32 -6.67 4.43 6.11
CA TYR A 32 -6.30 3.68 7.29
C TYR A 32 -7.53 3.03 7.94
N ASP A 33 -8.59 3.79 8.18
CA ASP A 33 -9.83 3.26 8.78
C ASP A 33 -10.45 2.13 7.93
N GLU A 34 -10.44 2.27 6.59
CA GLU A 34 -10.92 1.24 5.67
C GLU A 34 -9.99 0.01 5.66
N LEU A 35 -8.67 0.20 5.68
CA LEU A 35 -7.69 -0.88 5.83
C LEU A 35 -7.93 -1.66 7.13
N GLN A 36 -8.19 -0.95 8.24
CA GLN A 36 -8.49 -1.58 9.52
C GLN A 36 -9.77 -2.43 9.49
N ARG A 37 -10.75 -2.07 8.65
CA ARG A 37 -11.99 -2.83 8.44
C ARG A 37 -11.86 -3.96 7.41
N ALA A 38 -10.87 -3.90 6.53
CA ALA A 38 -10.71 -4.87 5.46
C ALA A 38 -10.43 -6.29 5.98
N ASN A 39 -10.97 -7.30 5.30
CA ASN A 39 -10.65 -8.70 5.56
C ASN A 39 -9.44 -9.11 4.71
N CYS A 40 -8.34 -9.50 5.37
CA CYS A 40 -7.11 -9.84 4.66
C CYS A 40 -7.20 -11.12 3.83
N HIS A 41 -8.10 -12.06 4.16
CA HIS A 41 -8.34 -13.22 3.31
C HIS A 41 -8.94 -12.81 1.97
N ASP A 42 -9.94 -11.93 1.98
CA ASP A 42 -10.60 -11.46 0.76
C ASP A 42 -9.62 -10.66 -0.11
N MET A 43 -8.80 -9.81 0.51
CA MET A 43 -7.74 -9.08 -0.19
C MET A 43 -6.72 -10.03 -0.81
N ALA A 44 -6.25 -11.03 -0.06
CA ALA A 44 -5.30 -12.02 -0.57
C ALA A 44 -5.88 -12.82 -1.74
N SER A 45 -7.16 -13.21 -1.66
CA SER A 45 -7.85 -13.92 -2.74
C SER A 45 -7.93 -13.09 -4.03
N VAL A 46 -8.17 -11.78 -3.92
CA VAL A 46 -8.18 -10.88 -5.09
C VAL A 46 -6.78 -10.72 -5.65
N LEU A 47 -5.78 -10.44 -4.81
CA LEU A 47 -4.40 -10.20 -5.22
C LEU A 47 -3.69 -11.44 -5.80
N SER A 48 -4.11 -12.63 -5.39
CA SER A 48 -3.60 -13.89 -5.95
C SER A 48 -4.36 -14.37 -7.17
N SER A 49 -5.43 -13.67 -7.58
CA SER A 49 -6.29 -14.10 -8.68
C SER A 49 -5.68 -13.71 -10.03
N ARG A 50 -5.26 -14.71 -10.81
CA ARG A 50 -4.85 -14.56 -12.22
C ARG A 50 -5.94 -13.99 -13.13
N LEU A 51 -7.21 -14.03 -12.71
CA LEU A 51 -8.32 -13.48 -13.48
C LEU A 51 -8.49 -11.97 -13.27
N LEU A 52 -7.96 -11.43 -12.17
CA LEU A 52 -8.15 -10.03 -11.77
C LEU A 52 -6.85 -9.22 -11.81
N MET A 53 -5.70 -9.89 -11.71
CA MET A 53 -4.38 -9.27 -11.63
C MET A 53 -3.51 -9.66 -12.82
N GLU A 54 -2.88 -8.67 -13.44
CA GLU A 54 -1.87 -8.88 -14.50
C GLU A 54 -0.64 -9.61 -13.95
N THR A 55 -0.22 -9.24 -12.73
CA THR A 55 0.87 -9.89 -11.98
C THR A 55 0.33 -10.33 -10.61
N PRO A 56 -0.25 -11.54 -10.51
CA PRO A 56 -0.80 -12.03 -9.25
C PRO A 56 0.33 -12.36 -8.28
N GLU A 57 0.06 -12.09 -7.01
CA GLU A 57 0.95 -12.45 -5.91
C GLU A 57 0.61 -13.83 -5.35
N GLU A 58 1.55 -14.47 -4.66
CA GLU A 58 1.24 -15.68 -3.89
C GLU A 58 0.28 -15.33 -2.75
N PHE A 59 -0.75 -16.15 -2.55
CA PHE A 59 -1.82 -15.90 -1.59
C PHE A 59 -1.29 -15.61 -0.18
N ASP A 60 -0.39 -16.44 0.32
CA ASP A 60 0.18 -16.28 1.66
C ASP A 60 1.02 -15.00 1.79
N THR A 61 1.66 -14.57 0.70
CA THR A 61 2.41 -13.31 0.66
C THR A 61 1.47 -12.12 0.75
N ALA A 62 0.40 -12.10 -0.04
CA ALA A 62 -0.60 -11.04 0.00
C ALA A 62 -1.35 -10.99 1.35
N LEU A 63 -1.67 -12.16 1.93
CA LEU A 63 -2.30 -12.28 3.24
C LEU A 63 -1.43 -11.69 4.33
N LYS A 64 -0.15 -12.10 4.38
CA LYS A 64 0.79 -11.58 5.37
C LYS A 64 1.02 -10.08 5.21
N ARG A 65 1.18 -9.58 3.97
CA ARG A 65 1.37 -8.14 3.74
C ARG A 65 0.17 -7.33 4.22
N CYS A 66 -1.05 -7.80 3.99
CA CYS A 66 -2.24 -7.16 4.54
C CYS A 66 -2.24 -7.13 6.08
N GLN A 67 -1.94 -8.27 6.72
CA GLN A 67 -1.90 -8.36 8.19
C GLN A 67 -0.83 -7.44 8.79
N ASP A 68 0.36 -7.41 8.21
CA ASP A 68 1.45 -6.55 8.65
C ASP A 68 1.08 -5.07 8.47
N THR A 69 0.44 -4.70 7.36
CA THR A 69 -0.01 -3.32 7.12
C THR A 69 -1.12 -2.91 8.08
N LYS A 70 -2.04 -3.82 8.43
CA LYS A 70 -3.06 -3.56 9.46
C LYS A 70 -2.46 -3.40 10.85
N SER A 71 -1.29 -3.99 11.12
CA SER A 71 -0.61 -3.86 12.42
C SER A 71 -0.01 -2.47 12.67
N LEU A 72 0.04 -1.61 11.64
CA LEU A 72 0.61 -0.28 11.75
C LEU A 72 -0.27 0.65 12.60
N SER A 73 0.37 1.55 13.36
CA SER A 73 -0.30 2.74 13.87
C SER A 73 -0.70 3.66 12.69
N PHE A 74 -1.53 4.65 12.96
CA PHE A 74 -1.87 5.63 11.93
C PHE A 74 -0.65 6.41 11.46
N GLU A 75 0.23 6.83 12.38
CA GLU A 75 1.47 7.55 12.05
C GLU A 75 2.42 6.68 11.20
N GLU A 76 2.52 5.39 11.51
CA GLU A 76 3.31 4.46 10.70
C GLU A 76 2.70 4.26 9.30
N TYR A 77 1.36 4.18 9.21
CA TYR A 77 0.66 4.14 7.93
C TYR A 77 0.89 5.43 7.12
N GLN A 78 0.90 6.60 7.74
CA GLN A 78 1.18 7.86 7.06
C GLN A 78 2.58 7.87 6.47
N ALA A 79 3.59 7.40 7.20
CA ALA A 79 4.95 7.30 6.68
C ALA A 79 5.04 6.35 5.48
N LEU A 80 4.32 5.22 5.52
CA LEU A 80 4.19 4.32 4.36
C LEU A 80 3.51 5.02 3.18
N ALA A 81 2.44 5.78 3.42
CA ALA A 81 1.71 6.48 2.37
C ALA A 81 2.53 7.63 1.76
N ASP A 82 3.32 8.35 2.56
CA ASP A 82 4.26 9.35 2.09
C ASP A 82 5.35 8.72 1.23
N TYR A 83 5.94 7.62 1.69
CA TYR A 83 6.92 6.87 0.89
C TYR A 83 6.33 6.45 -0.46
N GLY A 84 5.14 5.84 -0.47
CA GLY A 84 4.48 5.40 -1.71
C GLY A 84 4.15 6.55 -2.66
N ARG A 85 3.81 7.74 -2.15
CA ARG A 85 3.63 8.95 -2.96
C ARG A 85 4.94 9.46 -3.56
N GLU A 86 6.04 9.38 -2.81
CA GLU A 86 7.35 9.90 -3.25
C GLU A 86 8.04 8.95 -4.25
N THR A 87 7.94 7.64 -4.04
CA THR A 87 8.69 6.63 -4.80
C THR A 87 7.84 5.88 -5.82
N GLY A 88 6.52 5.88 -5.65
CA GLY A 88 5.60 5.01 -6.39
C GLY A 88 5.56 3.57 -5.87
N GLU A 89 6.30 3.25 -4.79
CA GLU A 89 6.39 1.90 -4.23
C GLU A 89 5.51 1.76 -2.97
N TRP A 90 4.50 0.90 -3.07
CA TRP A 90 3.57 0.58 -1.97
C TRP A 90 3.90 -0.76 -1.31
N ASP A 91 5.15 -0.91 -0.85
CA ASP A 91 5.60 -2.07 -0.08
C ASP A 91 5.90 -1.65 1.37
N ILE A 92 5.17 -2.24 2.33
CA ILE A 92 5.42 -2.03 3.76
C ILE A 92 6.86 -2.38 4.14
N TYR A 93 7.49 -3.36 3.49
CA TYR A 93 8.83 -3.81 3.84
C TYR A 93 9.96 -2.89 3.35
N ALA A 94 9.65 -1.93 2.46
CA ALA A 94 10.58 -0.88 2.07
C ALA A 94 10.76 0.15 3.20
N VAL A 95 9.70 0.37 4.00
CA VAL A 95 9.70 1.32 5.12
C VAL A 95 9.95 0.62 6.47
N TYR A 96 9.39 -0.58 6.65
CA TYR A 96 9.40 -1.37 7.87
C TYR A 96 9.90 -2.80 7.62
N PRO A 97 11.20 -2.99 7.28
CA PRO A 97 11.75 -4.28 6.93
C PRO A 97 11.63 -5.33 8.05
N GLU A 98 11.58 -4.91 9.31
CA GLU A 98 11.41 -5.78 10.47
C GLU A 98 10.05 -6.50 10.52
N LYS A 99 9.00 -5.92 9.91
CA LYS A 99 7.66 -6.54 9.84
C LYS A 99 7.68 -7.81 8.98
N ARG A 100 8.60 -7.90 8.01
CA ARG A 100 8.78 -9.08 7.16
C ARG A 100 9.21 -10.31 7.97
N SER A 101 10.09 -10.09 8.94
CA SER A 101 10.71 -11.14 9.75
C SER A 101 9.88 -11.54 10.98
N SER A 102 8.93 -10.69 11.41
CA SER A 102 8.15 -10.92 12.64
C SER A 102 7.10 -12.03 12.55
N THR A 103 6.91 -12.65 11.37
CA THR A 103 6.00 -13.79 11.21
C THR A 103 6.50 -14.68 10.08
N ALA A 104 7.60 -15.40 10.31
CA ALA A 104 7.85 -16.60 9.51
C ALA A 104 6.73 -17.60 9.83
N PRO A 105 6.06 -18.21 8.84
CA PRO A 105 5.28 -19.40 9.10
C PRO A 105 6.28 -20.49 9.48
N THR A 106 6.27 -20.91 10.74
CA THR A 106 6.86 -22.19 11.16
C THR A 106 6.02 -23.30 10.54
N HIS A 107 6.24 -23.59 9.26
CA HIS A 107 5.90 -24.86 8.64
C HIS A 107 7.17 -25.53 8.14
N ALA A 108 8.10 -25.78 9.06
CA ALA A 108 8.93 -26.97 8.94
C ALA A 108 8.02 -28.17 9.24
N ASN A 109 7.37 -28.73 8.21
CA ASN A 109 6.90 -30.11 8.32
C ASN A 109 8.15 -30.98 8.49
N PRO A 110 8.37 -31.68 9.62
CA PRO A 110 9.36 -32.74 9.64
C PRO A 110 8.92 -33.78 8.60
N ALA A 111 9.89 -34.25 7.80
CA ALA A 111 9.66 -35.29 6.82
C ALA A 111 8.96 -36.50 7.47
N PRO A 112 8.03 -37.20 6.79
CA PRO A 112 7.38 -38.37 7.36
C PRO A 112 8.44 -39.40 7.76
N GLU A 113 8.40 -39.84 9.01
CA GLU A 113 9.26 -40.92 9.51
C GLU A 113 9.05 -42.19 8.65
N PRO A 114 10.11 -42.90 8.25
CA PRO A 114 9.95 -44.16 7.53
C PRO A 114 9.26 -45.18 8.43
N GLN A 115 8.09 -45.68 8.03
CA GLN A 115 7.47 -46.80 8.74
C GLN A 115 8.34 -48.06 8.59
N PRO A 116 8.58 -48.81 9.68
CA PRO A 116 9.31 -50.08 9.60
C PRO A 116 8.53 -51.10 8.78
N ARG A 117 9.27 -51.86 7.95
CA ARG A 117 8.74 -52.95 7.12
C ARG A 117 8.31 -54.15 7.95
#